data_AF-A0A4V6PW26-F1
#
_entry.id   AF-A0A4V6PW26-F1
#
_cell.length_a   1.000
_cell.length_b   1.000
_cell.length_c   1.000
_cell.angle_alpha   90.00
_cell.angle_beta   90.00
_cell.angle_gamma   90.00
#
_symmetry.space_group_name_H-M   'P 1'
#
loop_
_entity.id
_entity.type
_entity.pdbx_description
1 polymer ?
#
loop_
_entity_poly.entity_id
_entity_poly.type
_entity_poly.pdbx_seq_one_letter_code
_entity_poly.pdbx_strand_id
1 'polypeptide(L)'
;MKYSIIVALSDSIAPTDYKAWTDIGKKIQQPPTVLNAVLKDAAQEIARSFPDLPSSIVWGNYLVFDEHGDFFVIDIDFENVELIRDTVFHVAEKRGLTVLIGKENKIYRPGIPL
;
A
#
# COMPACT_ATOMS: atom_id res chain seq x y z
N MET A 1 -16.61 -2.05 -2.95
CA MET A 1 -16.39 -2.44 -1.53
C MET A 1 -15.03 -1.88 -1.17
N LYS A 2 -14.92 -0.99 -0.17
CA LYS A 2 -13.66 -0.27 0.08
C LYS A 2 -12.56 -1.22 0.59
N TYR A 3 -11.40 -1.17 -0.05
CA TYR A 3 -10.18 -1.86 0.36
C TYR A 3 -9.10 -0.84 0.65
N SER A 4 -8.21 -1.18 1.58
CA SER A 4 -7.04 -0.38 1.88
C SER A 4 -5.83 -1.31 1.94
N ILE A 5 -4.81 -0.97 1.16
CA ILE A 5 -3.53 -1.69 1.11
C ILE A 5 -2.42 -0.72 1.51
N ILE A 6 -1.55 -1.14 2.42
CA ILE A 6 -0.42 -0.33 2.86
C ILE A 6 0.85 -0.94 2.29
N VAL A 7 1.70 -0.12 1.69
CA VAL A 7 3.00 -0.53 1.14
C VAL A 7 4.10 0.27 1.84
N ALA A 8 5.06 -0.42 2.43
CA ALA A 8 6.05 0.18 3.31
C ALA A 8 7.47 -0.34 3.05
N LEU A 9 8.47 0.45 3.44
CA LEU A 9 9.85 -0.04 3.52
C LEU A 9 9.93 -1.13 4.59
N SER A 10 10.55 -2.27 4.28
CA SER A 10 10.53 -3.44 5.17
C SER A 10 11.22 -3.21 6.52
N ASP A 11 12.23 -2.35 6.57
CA ASP A 11 12.92 -1.92 7.79
C ASP A 11 12.11 -0.94 8.65
N SER A 12 11.10 -0.29 8.08
CA SER A 12 10.17 0.59 8.80
C SER A 12 9.06 -0.15 9.55
N ILE A 13 8.91 -1.45 9.29
CA ILE A 13 7.86 -2.31 9.84
C ILE A 13 8.42 -3.14 10.99
N ALA A 14 7.74 -3.09 12.13
CA ALA A 14 8.11 -3.90 13.29
C ALA A 14 8.06 -5.42 12.96
N PRO A 15 8.96 -6.22 13.57
CA PRO A 15 9.08 -7.65 13.25
C PRO A 15 7.85 -8.48 13.63
N THR A 16 7.05 -8.01 14.59
CA THR A 16 5.82 -8.69 15.03
C THR A 16 4.59 -7.99 14.47
N ASP A 17 3.62 -8.75 13.98
CA ASP A 17 2.43 -8.20 13.30
C ASP A 17 1.60 -7.25 14.18
N TYR A 18 1.43 -7.57 15.45
CA TYR A 18 0.70 -6.69 16.39
C TYR A 18 1.35 -5.30 16.50
N LYS A 19 2.68 -5.25 16.67
CA LYS A 19 3.41 -3.98 16.73
C LYS A 19 3.38 -3.26 15.39
N ALA A 20 3.54 -3.99 14.29
CA ALA A 20 3.49 -3.41 12.95
C ALA A 20 2.17 -2.67 12.71
N TRP A 21 1.03 -3.31 12.99
CA TRP A 21 -0.29 -2.68 12.87
C TRP A 21 -0.46 -1.48 13.82
N THR A 22 0.01 -1.60 15.06
CA THR A 22 -0.09 -0.53 16.06
C THR A 22 0.75 0.69 15.64
N ASP A 23 1.97 0.46 15.16
CA ASP A 23 2.90 1.53 14.81
C ASP A 23 2.48 2.23 13.50
N ILE A 24 2.07 1.47 12.48
CA ILE A 24 1.47 2.02 11.24
C ILE A 24 0.22 2.85 11.56
N GLY A 25 -0.67 2.34 12.41
CA GLY A 25 -1.88 3.05 12.81
C GLY A 25 -1.59 4.41 13.46
N LYS A 26 -0.51 4.50 14.26
CA LYS A 26 -0.05 5.78 14.82
C LYS A 26 0.55 6.70 13.76
N LYS A 27 1.32 6.18 12.81
CA LYS A 27 1.94 6.98 11.74
C LYS A 27 0.90 7.58 10.80
N ILE A 28 -0.17 6.86 10.46
CA ILE A 28 -1.26 7.37 9.61
C ILE A 28 -1.94 8.60 10.22
N GLN A 29 -1.96 8.73 11.55
CA GLN A 29 -2.53 9.91 12.23
C GLN A 29 -1.61 11.13 12.21
N GLN A 30 -0.35 10.97 11.77
CA GLN A 30 0.59 12.07 11.65
C GLN A 30 0.39 12.78 10.30
N PRO A 31 0.83 14.04 10.18
CA PRO A 31 0.78 14.75 8.91
C PRO A 31 1.53 13.98 7.81
N PRO A 32 1.01 13.97 6.57
CA PRO A 32 1.68 13.37 5.42
C PRO A 32 3.10 13.92 5.25
N THR A 33 4.01 13.06 4.84
CA THR A 33 5.42 13.41 4.61
C THR A 33 5.87 12.91 3.25
N VAL A 34 6.87 13.58 2.68
CA VAL A 34 7.37 13.28 1.33
C VAL A 34 7.84 11.83 1.25
N LEU A 35 7.26 11.10 0.31
CA LEU A 35 7.52 9.68 0.11
C LEU A 35 8.98 9.42 -0.31
N ASN A 36 9.57 8.36 0.26
CA ASN A 36 10.87 7.84 -0.15
C ASN A 36 10.89 7.52 -1.66
N ALA A 37 12.04 7.73 -2.33
CA ALA A 37 12.18 7.49 -3.77
C ALA A 37 11.73 6.09 -4.23
N VAL A 38 12.08 5.03 -3.49
CA VAL A 38 11.69 3.64 -3.84
C VAL A 38 10.18 3.46 -3.79
N LEU A 39 9.54 4.04 -2.77
CA LEU A 39 8.09 4.00 -2.60
C LEU A 39 7.38 4.88 -3.62
N LYS A 40 7.93 6.05 -3.95
CA LYS A 40 7.42 6.93 -4.98
C LYS A 40 7.44 6.26 -6.34
N ASP A 41 8.53 5.58 -6.68
CA ASP A 41 8.64 4.80 -7.90
C ASP A 41 7.63 3.63 -7.92
N ALA A 42 7.40 2.98 -6.77
CA ALA A 42 6.41 1.92 -6.64
C ALA A 42 4.98 2.44 -6.83
N ALA A 43 4.60 3.52 -6.15
CA ALA A 43 3.29 4.15 -6.27
C ALA A 43 3.02 4.60 -7.71
N GLN A 44 4.03 5.18 -8.38
CA GLN A 44 3.92 5.56 -9.79
C GLN A 44 3.77 4.35 -10.72
N GLU A 45 4.49 3.25 -10.49
CA GLU A 45 4.33 2.03 -11.30
C GLU A 45 2.92 1.44 -11.13
N ILE A 46 2.39 1.40 -9.91
CA ILE A 46 1.03 0.93 -9.63
C ILE A 46 0.01 1.84 -10.33
N ALA A 47 0.12 3.17 -10.18
CA ALA A 47 -0.79 4.11 -10.80
C ALA A 47 -0.78 4.02 -12.34
N ARG A 48 0.39 3.81 -12.95
CA ARG A 48 0.52 3.64 -14.42
C ARG A 48 -0.14 2.36 -14.93
N SER A 49 -0.29 1.33 -14.10
CA SER A 49 -1.02 0.10 -14.45
C SER A 49 -2.53 0.30 -14.49
N PHE A 50 -3.05 1.40 -13.92
CA PHE A 50 -4.48 1.71 -13.86
C PHE A 50 -4.76 3.18 -14.24
N PRO A 51 -4.40 3.62 -15.46
CA PRO A 51 -4.47 5.04 -15.84
C PRO A 51 -5.90 5.59 -15.88
N ASP A 52 -6.91 4.73 -16.03
CA ASP A 52 -8.32 5.10 -16.09
C ASP A 52 -8.97 5.27 -14.71
N LEU A 53 -8.27 4.89 -13.62
CA LEU A 53 -8.78 5.04 -12.27
C LEU A 53 -8.47 6.44 -11.72
N PRO A 54 -9.50 7.18 -11.24
CA PRO A 54 -9.30 8.45 -10.57
C PRO A 54 -8.39 8.33 -9.36
N SER A 55 -7.48 9.31 -9.20
CA SER A 55 -6.60 9.46 -8.03
C SER A 55 -7.22 10.26 -6.87
N SER A 56 -8.53 10.51 -6.95
CA SER A 56 -9.33 11.19 -5.93
C SER A 56 -10.55 10.36 -5.58
N ILE A 57 -11.02 10.45 -4.33
CA ILE A 57 -12.21 9.73 -3.88
C ILE A 57 -13.43 10.26 -4.64
N VAL A 58 -14.05 9.39 -5.44
CA VAL A 58 -15.29 9.64 -6.17
C VAL A 58 -16.28 8.51 -5.89
N TRP A 59 -17.54 8.68 -6.31
CA TRP A 59 -18.50 7.60 -6.26
C TRP A 59 -18.22 6.58 -7.37
N GLY A 60 -18.00 5.32 -7.01
CA GLY A 60 -17.62 4.27 -7.96
C GLY A 60 -16.13 3.97 -7.92
N ASN A 61 -15.55 3.65 -9.08
CA ASN A 61 -14.19 3.14 -9.15
C ASN A 61 -13.14 4.24 -8.90
N TYR A 62 -12.17 4.02 -8.01
CA TYR A 62 -11.04 4.91 -7.73
C TYR A 62 -9.83 4.16 -7.16
N LEU A 63 -8.66 4.81 -7.27
CA LEU A 63 -7.38 4.35 -6.72
C LEU A 63 -6.61 5.56 -6.17
N VAL A 64 -6.70 5.79 -4.85
CA VAL A 64 -6.12 6.97 -4.19
C VAL A 64 -4.89 6.55 -3.39
N PHE A 65 -3.82 7.34 -3.49
CA PHE A 65 -2.59 7.13 -2.73
C PHE A 65 -2.44 8.22 -1.67
N ASP A 66 -2.29 7.80 -0.42
CA ASP A 66 -1.97 8.67 0.72
C ASP A 66 -0.52 8.42 1.15
N GLU A 67 0.33 9.43 1.02
CA GLU A 67 1.80 9.28 1.11
C GLU A 67 2.33 9.64 2.50
N HIS A 68 3.12 8.73 3.08
CA HIS A 68 3.65 8.86 4.44
C HIS A 68 5.12 8.45 4.49
N GLY A 69 6.04 9.22 3.91
CA GLY A 69 7.49 9.06 4.15
C GLY A 69 8.08 7.67 3.86
N ASP A 70 7.97 6.75 4.82
CA ASP A 70 8.39 5.34 4.78
C ASP A 70 7.28 4.34 4.43
N PHE A 71 6.06 4.79 4.13
CA PHE A 71 4.99 3.99 3.54
C PHE A 71 4.00 4.85 2.73
N PHE A 72 3.09 4.20 2.02
CA PHE A 72 1.88 4.84 1.49
C PHE A 72 0.69 3.90 1.66
N VAL A 73 -0.49 4.50 1.72
CA VAL A 73 -1.77 3.80 1.78
C VAL A 73 -2.45 3.92 0.43
N ILE A 74 -3.01 2.82 -0.07
CA ILE A 74 -3.80 2.78 -1.28
C ILE A 74 -5.25 2.54 -0.87
N ASP A 75 -6.09 3.56 -1.02
CA ASP A 75 -7.53 3.42 -0.90
C ASP A 75 -8.14 3.04 -2.24
N ILE A 76 -8.87 1.93 -2.26
CA ILE A 76 -9.39 1.29 -3.46
C ILE A 76 -10.90 1.14 -3.33
N ASP A 77 -11.64 1.59 -4.33
CA ASP A 77 -12.95 1.05 -4.66
C ASP A 77 -12.88 0.67 -6.13
N PHE A 78 -12.93 -0.62 -6.44
CA PHE A 78 -12.82 -1.12 -7.79
C PHE A 78 -13.51 -2.46 -7.88
N GLU A 79 -14.12 -2.78 -9.02
CA GLU A 79 -14.81 -4.06 -9.19
C GLU A 79 -13.85 -5.26 -9.09
N ASN A 80 -12.63 -5.12 -9.59
CA ASN A 80 -11.62 -6.19 -9.61
C ASN A 80 -10.43 -5.85 -8.70
N VAL A 81 -10.69 -5.80 -7.39
CA VAL A 81 -9.66 -5.53 -6.37
C VAL A 81 -8.51 -6.54 -6.43
N GLU A 82 -8.78 -7.79 -6.79
CA GLU A 82 -7.75 -8.84 -6.88
C GLU A 82 -6.66 -8.47 -7.89
N LEU A 83 -7.03 -7.89 -9.05
CA LEU A 83 -6.07 -7.40 -10.03
C LEU A 83 -5.16 -6.30 -9.46
N ILE A 84 -5.72 -5.36 -8.69
CA ILE A 84 -4.94 -4.31 -8.02
C ILE A 84 -4.02 -4.94 -6.98
N ARG A 85 -4.54 -5.87 -6.17
CA ARG A 85 -3.77 -6.56 -5.14
C ARG A 85 -2.55 -7.28 -5.73
N ASP A 86 -2.75 -8.03 -6.81
CA ASP A 86 -1.69 -8.80 -7.46
C ASP A 86 -0.64 -7.86 -8.10
N THR A 87 -1.08 -6.74 -8.68
CA THR A 87 -0.18 -5.69 -9.18
C THR A 87 0.65 -5.09 -8.05
N VAL A 88 0.03 -4.77 -6.92
CA VAL A 88 0.73 -4.23 -5.74
C VAL A 88 1.75 -5.24 -5.22
N PHE A 89 1.39 -6.52 -5.11
CA PHE A 89 2.33 -7.56 -4.68
C PHE A 89 3.52 -7.69 -5.62
N HIS A 90 3.28 -7.73 -6.94
CA HIS A 90 4.36 -7.83 -7.92
C HIS A 90 5.33 -6.63 -7.83
N VAL A 91 4.79 -5.41 -7.74
CA VAL A 91 5.59 -4.18 -7.61
C VAL A 91 6.38 -4.16 -6.30
N ALA A 92 5.76 -4.60 -5.21
CA ALA A 92 6.37 -4.65 -3.89
C ALA A 92 7.49 -5.69 -3.81
N GLU A 93 7.24 -6.90 -4.32
CA GLU A 93 8.22 -8.00 -4.35
C GLU A 93 9.48 -7.60 -5.12
N LYS A 94 9.32 -7.04 -6.31
CA LYS A 94 10.44 -6.54 -7.16
C LYS A 94 11.33 -5.53 -6.44
N ARG A 95 10.82 -4.85 -5.41
CA ARG A 95 11.50 -3.77 -4.68
C ARG A 95 11.85 -4.14 -3.23
N GLY A 96 11.53 -5.35 -2.78
CA GLY A 96 11.74 -5.73 -1.37
C GLY A 96 10.89 -4.92 -0.38
N LEU A 97 9.67 -4.55 -0.77
CA LEU A 97 8.73 -3.80 0.07
C LEU A 97 7.79 -4.74 0.83
N THR A 98 7.32 -4.28 1.99
CA THR A 98 6.33 -4.99 2.80
C THR A 98 4.93 -4.49 2.47
N VAL A 99 3.96 -5.41 2.36
CA VAL A 99 2.56 -5.10 2.06
C VAL A 99 1.68 -5.52 3.23
N LEU A 100 0.84 -4.62 3.72
CA LEU A 100 -0.14 -4.92 4.77
C LEU A 100 -1.55 -4.77 4.20
N ILE A 101 -2.40 -5.78 4.40
CA ILE A 101 -3.80 -5.77 3.94
C ILE A 101 -4.71 -5.80 5.16
N GLY A 102 -5.34 -4.66 5.47
CA GLY A 102 -6.13 -4.48 6.68
C GLY A 102 -7.32 -5.42 6.76
N LYS A 103 -8.01 -5.64 5.62
CA LYS A 103 -9.17 -6.54 5.55
C LYS A 103 -8.82 -8.00 5.88
N GLU A 104 -7.59 -8.42 5.59
CA GLU A 104 -7.12 -9.79 5.85
C GLU A 104 -6.36 -9.91 7.17
N ASN A 105 -6.02 -8.79 7.81
CA ASN A 105 -5.11 -8.74 8.95
C ASN A 105 -3.78 -9.47 8.67
N LYS A 106 -3.27 -9.37 7.42
CA LYS A 106 -2.04 -10.03 6.97
C LYS A 106 -0.95 -9.03 6.63
N ILE A 107 0.29 -9.46 6.86
CA ILE A 107 1.51 -8.74 6.51
C ILE A 107 2.37 -9.64 5.64
N TYR A 108 2.62 -9.18 4.42
CA TYR A 108 3.43 -9.86 3.41
C TYR A 108 4.79 -9.21 3.37
N ARG A 109 5.82 -9.97 3.78
CA ARG A 109 7.21 -9.51 3.82
C ARG A 109 8.00 -10.14 2.67
N PRO A 110 8.96 -9.42 2.07
CA PRO A 110 9.77 -9.96 0.97
C PRO A 110 10.48 -11.26 1.37
N GLY A 111 10.54 -12.23 0.45
CA GLY A 111 11.27 -13.49 0.65
C GLY A 111 10.56 -14.51 1.55
N ILE A 112 9.35 -14.22 2.03
CA ILE A 112 8.48 -15.21 2.66
C ILE A 112 7.47 -15.68 1.60
N PRO A 113 7.49 -16.96 1.18
CA PRO A 113 6.55 -17.46 0.18
C PRO A 113 5.09 -17.35 0.68
N LEU A 114 4.19 -16.99 -0.24
CA LEU A 114 2.74 -16.84 -0.03
C LEU A 114 2.03 -18.16 0.29
#